data_AF-A0A2H9Q2V5-F1
#
_entry.id   AF-A0A2H9Q2V5-F1
#
_cell.length_a   1.000
_cell.length_b   1.000
_cell.length_c   1.000
_cell.angle_alpha   90.00
_cell.angle_beta   90.00
_cell.angle_gamma   90.00
#
_symmetry.space_group_name_H-M   'P 1'
#
loop_
_entity.id
_entity.type
_entity.pdbx_description
1 polymer ?
#
loop_
_entity_poly.entity_id
_entity_poly.type
_entity_poly.pdbx_seq_one_letter_code
_entity_poly.pdbx_strand_id
1 'polypeptide(L)'
;MNKGGTGHVEVIISFVLFIGFLAFILIAFNPLKPASNPAIVNSIYNVLEENLSTELNKVSINLNFVPPGKECFILHNTYQLVSDLKCNNQNILIKDKENHKKYAQITAGEIVSTLSPTSNFYTIYCSDEIDPVSGSVPNFNSCKEYDENEYGVGIIVSDELWSLKKITSLENEYTGNYPNMKKEFIRETSDFGFIIWDINLNKEFDLTQDVPKGLDVISKTLPINIVNSDANVTKHTITVMTW
;
A
#
# COMPACT_ATOMS: atom_id res chain seq x y z
N MET A 1 79.02 -30.07 -17.61
CA MET A 1 77.58 -30.29 -17.30
C MET A 1 76.87 -28.95 -17.36
N ASN A 2 76.19 -28.68 -18.48
CA ASN A 2 75.46 -27.43 -18.72
C ASN A 2 74.21 -27.36 -17.82
N LYS A 3 74.30 -26.65 -16.69
CA LYS A 3 73.17 -26.32 -15.81
C LYS A 3 72.53 -24.95 -16.11
N GLY A 4 72.89 -24.31 -17.23
CA GLY A 4 72.45 -22.95 -17.58
C GLY A 4 70.98 -22.82 -18.00
N GLY A 5 70.27 -23.92 -18.29
CA GLY A 5 68.89 -23.88 -18.78
C GLY A 5 67.80 -24.09 -17.70
N THR A 6 68.13 -24.75 -16.59
CA THR A 6 67.13 -25.18 -15.59
C THR A 6 66.50 -24.02 -14.82
N GLY A 7 67.25 -22.95 -14.55
CA GLY A 7 66.71 -21.79 -13.84
C GLY A 7 65.66 -21.03 -14.64
N HIS A 8 65.82 -20.92 -15.97
CA HIS A 8 64.83 -20.25 -16.82
C HIS A 8 63.52 -21.03 -16.88
N VAL A 9 63.57 -22.36 -16.89
CA VAL A 9 62.38 -23.21 -16.91
C VAL A 9 61.57 -23.07 -15.61
N GLU A 10 62.24 -23.05 -14.46
CA GLU A 10 61.59 -22.89 -13.16
C GLU A 10 60.89 -21.53 -13.01
N VAL A 11 61.51 -20.46 -13.52
CA VAL A 11 60.93 -19.12 -13.55
C VAL A 11 59.69 -19.08 -14.45
N ILE A 12 59.74 -19.70 -15.63
CA ILE A 12 58.59 -19.75 -16.55
C ILE A 12 57.41 -20.50 -15.92
N ILE A 13 57.65 -21.64 -15.29
CA ILE A 13 56.59 -22.44 -14.64
C ILE A 13 55.96 -21.65 -13.49
N SER A 14 56.77 -21.03 -12.64
CA SER A 14 56.28 -20.23 -11.50
C SER A 14 55.45 -19.04 -11.96
N PHE A 15 55.85 -18.37 -13.04
CA PHE A 15 55.12 -17.26 -13.63
C PHE A 15 53.77 -17.68 -14.21
N VAL A 16 53.72 -18.82 -14.93
CA VAL A 16 52.47 -19.38 -15.47
C VAL A 16 51.51 -19.74 -14.34
N LEU A 17 52.00 -20.39 -13.27
CA LEU A 17 51.18 -20.71 -12.10
C LEU A 17 50.67 -19.45 -11.40
N PHE A 18 51.50 -18.40 -11.30
CA PHE A 18 51.10 -17.13 -10.70
C PHE A 18 50.02 -16.40 -11.52
N ILE A 19 50.19 -16.29 -12.84
CA ILE A 19 49.15 -15.70 -13.71
C ILE A 19 47.87 -16.54 -13.67
N GLY A 20 47.99 -17.87 -13.68
CA GLY A 20 46.84 -18.77 -13.54
C GLY A 20 46.09 -18.56 -12.23
N PHE A 21 46.82 -18.39 -11.12
CA PHE A 21 46.23 -18.09 -9.81
C PHE A 21 45.56 -16.71 -9.77
N LEU A 22 46.16 -15.68 -10.37
CA LEU A 22 45.54 -14.35 -10.47
C LEU A 22 44.28 -14.38 -11.32
N ALA A 23 44.30 -15.08 -12.47
CA ALA A 23 43.12 -15.27 -13.30
C ALA A 23 42.03 -16.03 -12.53
N PHE A 24 42.40 -17.08 -11.78
CA PHE A 24 41.48 -17.80 -10.90
C PHE A 24 40.87 -16.88 -9.84
N ILE A 25 41.66 -16.04 -9.15
CA ILE A 25 41.13 -15.06 -8.18
C ILE A 25 40.16 -14.09 -8.86
N LEU A 26 40.52 -13.52 -10.01
CA LEU A 26 39.66 -12.58 -10.72
C LEU A 26 38.35 -13.24 -11.18
N ILE A 27 38.39 -14.49 -11.62
CA ILE A 27 37.20 -15.25 -12.03
C ILE A 27 36.37 -15.66 -10.80
N ALA A 28 37.00 -16.17 -9.75
CA ALA A 28 36.34 -16.72 -8.57
C ALA A 28 35.69 -15.62 -7.71
N PHE A 29 36.39 -14.50 -7.51
CA PHE A 29 35.85 -13.38 -6.73
C PHE A 29 35.07 -12.38 -7.56
N ASN A 30 35.27 -12.36 -8.89
CA ASN A 30 34.66 -11.41 -9.81
C ASN A 30 34.56 -9.99 -9.21
N PRO A 31 35.70 -9.36 -8.85
CA PRO A 31 35.71 -8.06 -8.17
C PRO A 31 35.10 -6.93 -9.02
N LEU A 32 34.83 -7.21 -10.30
CA LEU A 32 34.11 -6.32 -11.21
C LEU A 32 32.60 -6.39 -11.04
N LYS A 33 32.06 -7.41 -10.35
CA LYS A 33 30.63 -7.46 -10.01
C LYS A 33 30.36 -6.45 -8.90
N PRO A 34 29.57 -5.39 -9.16
CA PRO A 34 29.26 -4.41 -8.13
C PRO A 34 28.55 -5.11 -6.97
N ALA A 35 28.92 -4.74 -5.74
CA ALA A 35 28.21 -5.22 -4.57
C ALA A 35 26.74 -4.75 -4.65
N SER A 36 25.82 -5.71 -4.63
CA SER A 36 24.39 -5.41 -4.55
C SER A 36 24.14 -4.55 -3.30
N ASN A 37 23.54 -3.37 -3.49
CA ASN A 37 23.18 -2.48 -2.40
C ASN A 37 21.68 -2.58 -2.12
N PRO A 38 21.24 -3.49 -1.22
CA PRO A 38 19.82 -3.65 -0.90
C PRO A 38 19.21 -2.38 -0.27
N ALA A 39 20.04 -1.41 0.17
CA ALA A 39 19.54 -0.15 0.70
C ALA A 39 18.79 0.68 -0.36
N ILE A 40 19.12 0.54 -1.65
CA ILE A 40 18.42 1.27 -2.71
C ILE A 40 16.98 0.78 -2.82
N VAL A 41 16.75 -0.53 -2.83
CA VAL A 41 15.41 -1.12 -2.87
C VAL A 41 14.59 -0.75 -1.63
N ASN A 42 15.23 -0.72 -0.45
CA ASN A 42 14.57 -0.25 0.78
C ASN A 42 14.20 1.23 0.69
N SER A 43 15.06 2.07 0.12
CA SER A 43 14.76 3.49 -0.09
C SER A 43 13.56 3.68 -1.00
N ILE A 44 13.50 2.94 -2.12
CA ILE A 44 12.35 2.98 -3.04
C ILE A 44 11.07 2.54 -2.32
N TYR A 45 11.13 1.41 -1.59
CA TYR A 45 9.98 0.91 -0.84
C TYR A 45 9.48 1.93 0.19
N ASN A 46 10.37 2.57 0.95
CA ASN A 46 9.97 3.56 1.94
C ASN A 46 9.29 4.76 1.29
N VAL A 47 9.79 5.25 0.14
CA VAL A 47 9.14 6.35 -0.59
C VAL A 47 7.78 5.92 -1.15
N LEU A 48 7.66 4.68 -1.64
CA LEU A 48 6.36 4.13 -2.06
C LEU A 48 5.40 4.04 -0.87
N GLU A 49 5.85 3.53 0.27
CA GLU A 49 5.06 3.40 1.50
C GLU A 49 4.59 4.77 1.98
N GLU A 50 5.47 5.78 2.06
CA GLU A 50 5.10 7.14 2.47
C GLU A 50 4.07 7.79 1.53
N ASN A 51 4.22 7.62 0.22
CA ASN A 51 3.33 8.25 -0.75
C ASN A 51 2.00 7.52 -0.91
N LEU A 52 2.01 6.18 -0.84
CA LEU A 52 0.84 5.35 -1.11
C LEU A 52 0.04 5.02 0.14
N SER A 53 0.60 5.20 1.34
CA SER A 53 -0.12 4.92 2.58
C SER A 53 -1.22 5.94 2.84
N THR A 54 -2.26 5.44 3.51
CA THR A 54 -3.42 6.19 3.99
C THR A 54 -3.86 5.61 5.32
N GLU A 55 -4.53 6.41 6.13
CA GLU A 55 -5.11 5.97 7.40
C GLU A 55 -6.58 5.57 7.16
N LEU A 56 -6.95 4.37 7.58
CA LEU A 56 -8.33 3.91 7.64
C LEU A 56 -8.76 3.82 9.10
N ASN A 57 -9.58 4.78 9.52
CA ASN A 57 -10.20 4.80 10.84
C ASN A 57 -11.54 4.10 10.78
N LYS A 58 -11.80 3.20 11.73
CA LYS A 58 -13.10 2.53 11.84
C LYS A 58 -13.58 2.41 13.27
N VAL A 59 -14.89 2.47 13.44
CA VAL A 59 -15.55 2.22 14.72
C VAL A 59 -16.87 1.50 14.51
N SER A 60 -17.18 0.58 15.42
CA SER A 60 -18.48 -0.08 15.42
C SER A 60 -19.47 0.70 16.28
N ILE A 61 -20.70 0.83 15.79
CA ILE A 61 -21.82 1.39 16.54
C ILE A 61 -22.91 0.34 16.70
N ASN A 62 -23.56 0.31 17.84
CA ASN A 62 -24.67 -0.58 18.14
C ASN A 62 -25.87 0.23 18.62
N LEU A 63 -26.93 0.28 17.83
CA LEU A 63 -28.17 0.96 18.19
C LEU A 63 -28.94 0.12 19.22
N ASN A 64 -29.44 0.74 20.29
CA ASN A 64 -30.15 0.01 21.34
C ASN A 64 -31.48 -0.58 20.84
N PHE A 65 -32.15 0.11 19.92
CA PHE A 65 -33.44 -0.31 19.37
C PHE A 65 -33.62 0.23 17.95
N VAL A 66 -34.04 -0.62 17.01
CA VAL A 66 -34.36 -0.20 15.63
C VAL A 66 -35.88 -0.22 15.45
N PRO A 67 -36.55 0.95 15.43
CA PRO A 67 -38.00 1.03 15.25
C PRO A 67 -38.44 0.50 13.87
N PRO A 68 -39.54 -0.28 13.80
CA PRO A 68 -40.11 -0.70 12.53
C PRO A 68 -40.63 0.50 11.73
N GLY A 69 -40.46 0.46 10.40
CA GLY A 69 -40.96 1.50 9.48
C GLY A 69 -40.10 2.77 9.40
N LYS A 70 -38.95 2.81 10.07
CA LYS A 70 -37.96 3.88 9.93
C LYS A 70 -36.90 3.48 8.90
N GLU A 71 -36.53 4.41 8.03
CA GLU A 71 -35.62 4.16 6.90
C GLU A 71 -34.18 4.60 7.18
N CYS A 72 -33.98 5.43 8.20
CA CYS A 72 -32.70 6.04 8.53
C CYS A 72 -32.58 6.36 10.01
N PHE A 73 -31.33 6.62 10.42
CA PHE A 73 -30.99 7.08 11.76
C PHE A 73 -30.12 8.32 11.72
N ILE A 74 -30.23 9.13 12.79
CA ILE A 74 -29.40 10.29 13.06
C ILE A 74 -28.76 10.06 14.42
N LEU A 75 -27.44 10.11 14.50
CA LEU A 75 -26.69 10.06 15.75
C LEU A 75 -26.39 11.48 16.20
N HIS A 76 -26.91 11.86 17.37
CA HIS A 76 -26.66 13.16 17.96
C HIS A 76 -25.33 13.21 18.71
N ASN A 77 -24.81 14.43 18.85
CA ASN A 77 -23.58 14.77 19.57
C ASN A 77 -22.33 14.00 19.13
N THR A 78 -22.25 13.62 17.86
CA THR A 78 -21.11 12.85 17.33
C THR A 78 -19.85 13.68 17.07
N TYR A 79 -19.77 14.94 17.52
CA TYR A 79 -18.61 15.81 17.28
C TYR A 79 -17.28 15.19 17.72
N GLN A 80 -17.24 14.62 18.92
CA GLN A 80 -16.02 13.98 19.42
C GLN A 80 -15.69 12.73 18.60
N LEU A 81 -16.70 11.90 18.30
CA LEU A 81 -16.52 10.69 17.50
C LEU A 81 -16.00 11.00 16.09
N VAL A 82 -16.59 11.98 15.41
CA VAL A 82 -16.19 12.45 14.07
C VAL A 82 -14.76 13.01 14.10
N SER A 83 -14.43 13.78 15.13
CA SER A 83 -13.08 14.32 15.34
C SER A 83 -12.05 13.22 15.55
N ASP A 84 -12.34 12.26 16.43
CA ASP A 84 -11.42 11.17 16.77
C ASP A 84 -11.20 10.20 15.59
N LEU A 85 -12.24 9.97 14.77
CA LEU A 85 -12.13 9.22 13.52
C LEU A 85 -11.46 9.99 12.37
N LYS A 86 -11.20 11.30 12.55
CA LYS A 86 -10.71 12.20 11.50
C LYS A 86 -11.57 12.18 10.23
N CYS A 87 -12.89 11.99 10.38
CA CYS A 87 -13.79 11.98 9.23
C CYS A 87 -13.97 13.40 8.70
N ASN A 88 -14.02 13.54 7.38
CA ASN A 88 -14.58 14.72 6.75
C ASN A 88 -15.99 14.41 6.19
N ASN A 89 -16.74 15.44 5.79
CA ASN A 89 -18.14 15.27 5.37
C ASN A 89 -18.33 14.40 4.12
N GLN A 90 -17.28 14.12 3.35
CA GLN A 90 -17.34 13.41 2.07
C GLN A 90 -16.74 12.00 2.14
N ASN A 91 -15.90 11.72 3.13
CA ASN A 91 -15.05 10.55 3.19
C ASN A 91 -15.49 9.61 4.33
N ILE A 92 -16.80 9.41 4.45
CA ILE A 92 -17.45 8.53 5.42
C ILE A 92 -18.20 7.41 4.69
N LEU A 93 -18.00 6.18 5.16
CA LEU A 93 -18.74 5.01 4.71
C LEU A 93 -19.30 4.26 5.91
N ILE A 94 -20.57 3.90 5.85
CA ILE A 94 -21.20 3.07 6.87
C ILE A 94 -21.56 1.72 6.25
N LYS A 95 -21.24 0.64 6.94
CA LYS A 95 -21.66 -0.71 6.57
C LYS A 95 -22.50 -1.34 7.68
N ASP A 96 -23.52 -2.10 7.32
CA ASP A 96 -24.23 -2.94 8.28
C ASP A 96 -23.41 -4.20 8.65
N LYS A 97 -23.98 -5.02 9.53
CA LYS A 97 -23.37 -6.28 9.99
C LYS A 97 -23.06 -7.25 8.85
N GLU A 98 -23.86 -7.22 7.79
CA GLU A 98 -23.71 -8.04 6.60
C GLU A 98 -22.76 -7.42 5.56
N ASN A 99 -22.04 -6.34 5.93
CA ASN A 99 -21.08 -5.62 5.09
C ASN A 99 -21.72 -4.91 3.88
N HIS A 100 -23.04 -4.68 3.90
CA HIS A 100 -23.70 -3.85 2.89
C HIS A 100 -23.47 -2.38 3.19
N LYS A 101 -23.06 -1.63 2.17
CA LYS A 101 -22.91 -0.18 2.26
C LYS A 101 -24.26 0.49 2.51
N LYS A 102 -24.26 1.48 3.39
CA LYS A 102 -25.37 2.37 3.67
C LYS A 102 -25.01 3.77 3.22
N TYR A 103 -26.04 4.56 2.95
CA TYR A 103 -25.86 6.00 2.79
C TYR A 103 -25.26 6.55 4.08
N ALA A 104 -24.33 7.49 3.99
CA ALA A 104 -23.71 8.12 5.14
C ALA A 104 -23.42 9.59 4.83
N GLN A 105 -23.73 10.47 5.77
CA GLN A 105 -23.37 11.89 5.70
C GLN A 105 -23.12 12.43 7.10
N ILE A 106 -22.17 13.36 7.22
CA ILE A 106 -22.01 14.18 8.42
C ILE A 106 -22.64 15.55 8.15
N THR A 107 -23.64 15.92 8.96
CA THR A 107 -24.32 17.22 8.87
C THR A 107 -24.33 17.86 10.24
N ALA A 108 -23.72 19.04 10.37
CA ALA A 108 -23.66 19.79 11.63
C ALA A 108 -23.15 18.97 12.84
N GLY A 109 -22.27 17.98 12.62
CA GLY A 109 -21.74 17.12 13.68
C GLY A 109 -22.64 15.96 14.10
N GLU A 110 -23.70 15.71 13.32
CA GLU A 110 -24.54 14.52 13.41
C GLU A 110 -24.17 13.56 12.27
N ILE A 111 -24.18 12.26 12.55
CA ILE A 111 -24.01 11.23 11.52
C ILE A 111 -25.38 10.73 11.11
N VAL A 112 -25.69 10.83 9.82
CA VAL A 112 -26.94 10.38 9.22
C VAL A 112 -26.67 9.17 8.34
N SER A 113 -27.47 8.11 8.50
CA SER A 113 -27.33 6.91 7.68
C SER A 113 -28.63 6.16 7.45
N THR A 114 -28.70 5.36 6.39
CA THR A 114 -29.85 4.47 6.16
C THR A 114 -29.82 3.26 7.09
N LEU A 115 -30.99 2.89 7.60
CA LEU A 115 -31.15 1.73 8.47
C LEU A 115 -31.17 0.44 7.65
N SER A 116 -30.65 -0.62 8.27
CA SER A 116 -30.94 -2.00 7.88
C SER A 116 -32.08 -2.52 8.77
N PRO A 117 -33.15 -3.11 8.21
CA PRO A 117 -34.27 -3.61 9.01
C PRO A 117 -33.88 -4.79 9.91
N THR A 118 -32.76 -5.46 9.62
CA THR A 118 -32.31 -6.67 10.31
C THR A 118 -31.09 -6.45 11.21
N SER A 119 -30.46 -5.27 11.17
CA SER A 119 -29.24 -5.00 11.92
C SER A 119 -29.35 -3.72 12.75
N ASN A 120 -28.96 -3.84 14.02
CA ASN A 120 -28.67 -2.73 14.89
C ASN A 120 -27.17 -2.41 14.98
N PHE A 121 -26.32 -3.23 14.35
CA PHE A 121 -24.88 -3.08 14.35
C PHE A 121 -24.39 -2.53 13.01
N TYR A 122 -23.56 -1.50 13.09
CA TYR A 122 -22.96 -0.85 11.94
C TYR A 122 -21.48 -0.57 12.21
N THR A 123 -20.69 -0.44 11.15
CA THR A 123 -19.31 0.03 11.24
C THR A 123 -19.16 1.28 10.39
N ILE A 124 -18.69 2.34 11.01
CA ILE A 124 -18.32 3.60 10.37
C ILE A 124 -16.85 3.48 9.97
N TYR A 125 -16.55 3.83 8.73
CA TYR A 125 -15.22 3.90 8.15
C TYR A 125 -14.95 5.32 7.68
N CYS A 126 -13.76 5.83 7.96
CA CYS A 126 -13.30 7.14 7.53
C CYS A 126 -11.86 7.05 7.01
N SER A 127 -11.64 7.55 5.80
CA SER A 127 -10.34 7.59 5.13
C SER A 127 -10.46 8.46 3.89
N ASP A 128 -9.39 9.17 3.52
CA ASP A 128 -9.39 10.01 2.33
C ASP A 128 -9.58 9.26 1.00
N GLU A 129 -9.48 7.93 1.05
CA GLU A 129 -9.69 7.06 -0.10
C GLU A 129 -11.16 6.69 -0.33
N ILE A 130 -12.04 6.94 0.64
CA ILE A 130 -13.45 6.58 0.53
C ILE A 130 -14.15 7.59 -0.37
N ASP A 131 -14.80 7.08 -1.42
CA ASP A 131 -15.65 7.91 -2.25
C ASP A 131 -17.01 8.10 -1.56
N PRO A 132 -17.59 9.32 -1.60
CA PRO A 132 -18.90 9.56 -1.02
C PRO A 132 -19.94 8.63 -1.63
N VAL A 133 -20.69 7.94 -0.78
CA VAL A 133 -21.73 7.00 -1.23
C VAL A 133 -22.78 7.77 -2.00
N SER A 134 -22.84 7.54 -3.32
CA SER A 134 -23.87 8.08 -4.18
C SER A 134 -25.15 7.27 -3.99
N GLY A 135 -26.15 7.87 -3.37
CA GLY A 135 -27.43 7.21 -3.10
C GLY A 135 -28.55 8.21 -2.86
N SER A 136 -29.79 7.73 -2.84
CA SER A 136 -30.93 8.55 -2.47
C SER A 136 -30.77 9.01 -1.02
N VAL A 137 -30.64 10.32 -0.83
CA VAL A 137 -30.67 10.94 0.49
C VAL A 137 -31.98 10.52 1.16
N PRO A 138 -31.95 9.89 2.34
CA PRO A 138 -33.16 9.46 3.01
C PRO A 138 -34.00 10.68 3.38
N ASN A 139 -35.32 10.49 3.48
CA ASN A 139 -36.18 11.56 3.97
C ASN A 139 -35.87 11.82 5.45
N PHE A 140 -35.22 12.94 5.77
CA PHE A 140 -34.81 13.26 7.15
C PHE A 140 -35.99 13.22 8.15
N ASN A 141 -37.21 13.55 7.70
CA ASN A 141 -38.41 13.49 8.55
C ASN A 141 -38.81 12.05 8.93
N SER A 142 -38.32 11.03 8.21
CA SER A 142 -38.57 9.63 8.50
C SER A 142 -37.44 9.00 9.33
N CYS A 143 -36.38 9.72 9.69
CA CYS A 143 -35.30 9.15 10.49
C CYS A 143 -35.71 8.96 11.96
N LYS A 144 -35.04 8.03 12.65
CA LYS A 144 -35.03 7.96 14.11
C LYS A 144 -33.77 8.64 14.62
N GLU A 145 -33.94 9.61 15.48
CA GLU A 145 -32.86 10.26 16.20
C GLU A 145 -32.43 9.41 17.40
N TYR A 146 -31.12 9.32 17.63
CA TYR A 146 -30.51 8.61 18.74
C TYR A 146 -29.60 9.57 19.52
N ASP A 147 -29.90 9.76 20.79
CA ASP A 147 -29.02 10.46 21.74
C ASP A 147 -27.85 9.56 22.16
N GLU A 148 -26.81 10.14 22.78
CA GLU A 148 -25.58 9.42 23.18
C GLU A 148 -25.80 8.17 24.04
N ASN A 149 -26.91 8.11 24.80
CA ASN A 149 -27.26 6.96 25.64
C ASN A 149 -28.12 5.91 24.91
N GLU A 150 -28.57 6.19 23.67
CA GLU A 150 -29.38 5.30 22.85
C GLU A 150 -28.56 4.45 21.86
N TYR A 151 -27.24 4.60 21.85
CA TYR A 151 -26.32 3.77 21.08
C TYR A 151 -25.03 3.48 21.85
N GLY A 152 -24.42 2.33 21.58
CA GLY A 152 -23.09 1.99 22.04
C GLY A 152 -22.05 2.30 20.96
N VAL A 153 -20.92 2.88 21.38
CA VAL A 153 -19.76 3.10 20.52
C VAL A 153 -18.66 2.11 20.91
N GLY A 154 -18.10 1.43 19.92
CA GLY A 154 -16.98 0.52 20.08
C GLY A 154 -15.64 1.24 20.18
N ILE A 155 -14.56 0.47 20.07
CA ILE A 155 -13.19 1.00 20.04
C ILE A 155 -12.90 1.53 18.63
N ILE A 156 -12.31 2.73 18.56
CA ILE A 156 -11.76 3.27 17.32
C ILE A 156 -10.48 2.51 16.99
N VAL A 157 -10.41 1.95 15.78
CA VAL A 157 -9.24 1.26 15.25
C VAL A 157 -8.72 2.06 14.05
N SER A 158 -7.44 2.40 14.08
CA SER A 158 -6.74 3.10 13.01
C SER A 158 -5.73 2.14 12.38
N ASP A 159 -5.93 1.84 11.10
CA ASP A 159 -5.03 0.99 10.32
C ASP A 159 -4.33 1.83 9.25
N GLU A 160 -3.00 1.74 9.15
CA GLU A 160 -2.24 2.31 8.05
C GLU A 160 -2.16 1.29 6.90
N LEU A 161 -2.67 1.68 5.73
CA LEU A 161 -2.89 0.79 4.59
C LEU A 161 -2.48 1.51 3.30
N TRP A 162 -2.14 0.75 2.26
CA TRP A 162 -1.87 1.33 0.94
C TRP A 162 -3.18 1.66 0.22
N SER A 163 -3.25 2.81 -0.41
CA SER A 163 -4.42 3.26 -1.14
C SER A 163 -4.43 2.72 -2.58
N LEU A 164 -5.51 2.05 -2.99
CA LEU A 164 -5.71 1.67 -4.39
C LEU A 164 -5.74 2.88 -5.35
N LYS A 165 -6.41 3.97 -4.96
CA LYS A 165 -6.55 5.18 -5.79
C LYS A 165 -5.20 5.86 -6.05
N LYS A 166 -4.41 6.07 -5.01
CA LYS A 166 -3.01 6.52 -5.11
C LYS A 166 -2.14 5.58 -5.95
N ILE A 167 -2.27 4.26 -5.83
CA ILE A 167 -1.54 3.29 -6.67
C ILE A 167 -1.90 3.50 -8.15
N THR A 168 -3.19 3.61 -8.48
CA THR A 168 -3.63 3.89 -9.86
C THR A 168 -3.17 5.27 -10.35
N SER A 169 -3.12 6.29 -9.49
CA SER A 169 -2.54 7.59 -9.84
C SER A 169 -1.05 7.47 -10.17
N LEU A 170 -0.30 6.77 -9.32
CA LEU A 170 1.13 6.52 -9.51
C LEU A 170 1.39 5.73 -10.81
N GLU A 171 0.53 4.80 -11.18
CA GLU A 171 0.61 4.08 -12.47
C GLU A 171 0.51 5.02 -13.67
N ASN A 172 -0.43 5.96 -13.64
CA ASN A 172 -0.58 6.96 -14.69
C ASN A 172 0.65 7.91 -14.74
N GLU A 173 1.20 8.29 -13.59
CA GLU A 173 2.40 9.13 -13.51
C GLU A 173 3.66 8.40 -13.97
N TYR A 174 3.82 7.13 -13.60
CA TYR A 174 4.93 6.28 -14.00
C TYR A 174 4.94 6.08 -15.52
N THR A 175 3.78 5.80 -16.12
CA THR A 175 3.66 5.59 -17.57
C THR A 175 3.75 6.89 -18.36
N GLY A 176 3.23 8.00 -17.82
CA GLY A 176 3.21 9.29 -18.49
C GLY A 176 4.49 10.12 -18.34
N ASN A 177 5.19 10.01 -17.21
CA ASN A 177 6.32 10.88 -16.87
C ASN A 177 7.34 10.22 -15.91
N TYR A 178 7.78 9.00 -16.27
CA TYR A 178 8.82 8.29 -15.52
C TYR A 178 10.06 9.13 -15.18
N PRO A 179 10.65 9.96 -16.08
CA PRO A 179 11.87 10.70 -15.74
C PRO A 179 11.72 11.69 -14.59
N ASN A 180 10.55 12.31 -14.41
CA ASN A 180 10.31 13.21 -13.29
C ASN A 180 10.06 12.43 -12.01
N MET A 181 9.20 11.41 -12.06
CA MET A 181 8.92 10.55 -10.91
C MET A 181 10.21 9.88 -10.41
N LYS A 182 11.09 9.43 -11.32
CA LYS A 182 12.40 8.85 -10.98
C LYS A 182 13.23 9.77 -10.09
N LYS A 183 13.24 11.08 -10.34
CA LYS A 183 14.01 12.07 -9.55
C LYS A 183 13.48 12.24 -8.13
N GLU A 184 12.20 12.00 -7.92
CA GLU A 184 11.57 12.09 -6.60
C GLU A 184 11.84 10.84 -5.76
N PHE A 185 11.90 9.66 -6.39
CA PHE A 185 12.04 8.37 -5.69
C PHE A 185 13.49 7.95 -5.47
N ILE A 186 14.38 8.22 -6.43
CA ILE A 186 15.78 7.76 -6.38
C ILE A 186 16.75 8.77 -6.99
N ARG A 187 18.03 8.62 -6.65
CA ARG A 187 19.12 9.35 -7.32
C ARG A 187 19.23 8.89 -8.78
N GLU A 188 19.57 9.80 -9.68
CA GLU A 188 19.49 9.65 -11.15
C GLU A 188 20.22 8.44 -11.77
N THR A 189 21.04 7.71 -10.99
CA THR A 189 21.96 6.68 -11.48
C THR A 189 21.36 5.30 -11.70
N SER A 190 20.17 5.01 -11.16
CA SER A 190 19.54 3.67 -11.23
C SER A 190 18.13 3.78 -11.78
N ASP A 191 17.63 2.73 -12.41
CA ASP A 191 16.21 2.62 -12.74
C ASP A 191 15.50 1.72 -11.73
N PHE A 192 14.18 1.84 -11.68
CA PHE A 192 13.38 1.01 -10.80
C PHE A 192 12.02 0.70 -11.40
N GLY A 193 11.45 -0.38 -10.90
CA GLY A 193 10.08 -0.78 -11.19
C GLY A 193 9.53 -1.59 -10.04
N PHE A 194 8.23 -1.79 -10.02
CA PHE A 194 7.60 -2.65 -9.04
C PHE A 194 6.39 -3.38 -9.61
N ILE A 195 6.10 -4.53 -9.03
CA ILE A 195 4.95 -5.36 -9.39
C ILE A 195 4.15 -5.61 -8.12
N ILE A 196 2.84 -5.40 -8.18
CA ILE A 196 1.90 -5.77 -7.12
C ILE A 196 1.18 -7.05 -7.54
N TRP A 197 1.22 -8.05 -6.66
CA TRP A 197 0.64 -9.36 -6.86
C TRP A 197 -0.54 -9.57 -5.93
N ASP A 198 -1.62 -10.14 -6.47
CA ASP A 198 -2.74 -10.64 -5.67
C ASP A 198 -2.35 -11.89 -4.87
N ILE A 199 -3.27 -12.37 -4.02
CA ILE A 199 -3.06 -13.60 -3.23
C ILE A 199 -2.87 -14.87 -4.07
N ASN A 200 -3.26 -14.83 -5.35
CA ASN A 200 -3.14 -15.93 -6.30
C ASN A 200 -1.90 -15.80 -7.20
N LEU A 201 -1.04 -14.82 -6.92
CA LEU A 201 0.17 -14.50 -7.70
C LEU A 201 -0.12 -13.99 -9.12
N ASN A 202 -1.31 -13.47 -9.38
CA ASN A 202 -1.60 -12.71 -10.59
C ASN A 202 -1.02 -11.31 -10.44
N LYS A 203 -0.42 -10.79 -11.53
CA LYS A 203 0.02 -9.40 -11.59
C LYS A 203 -1.20 -8.49 -11.71
N GLU A 204 -1.46 -7.69 -10.69
CA GLU A 204 -2.51 -6.68 -10.73
C GLU A 204 -1.96 -5.36 -11.28
N PHE A 205 -0.75 -4.98 -10.84
CA PHE A 205 -0.04 -3.81 -11.31
C PHE A 205 1.39 -4.20 -11.72
N ASP A 206 1.80 -3.85 -12.94
CA ASP A 206 3.15 -4.11 -13.45
C ASP A 206 3.77 -2.81 -13.95
N LEU A 207 4.49 -2.13 -13.06
CA LEU A 207 5.17 -0.88 -13.33
C LEU A 207 6.66 -1.16 -13.51
N THR A 208 6.97 -1.94 -14.55
CA THR A 208 8.35 -2.24 -14.95
C THR A 208 8.67 -1.66 -16.31
N GLN A 209 9.89 -1.16 -16.46
CA GLN A 209 10.44 -0.77 -17.77
C GLN A 209 11.29 -1.92 -18.32
N ASP A 210 11.62 -1.85 -19.61
CA ASP A 210 12.53 -2.80 -20.24
C ASP A 210 13.89 -2.77 -19.55
N VAL A 211 14.22 -3.84 -18.84
CA VAL A 211 15.52 -4.00 -18.17
C VAL A 211 16.60 -4.28 -19.23
N PRO A 212 17.63 -3.42 -19.37
CA PRO A 212 18.72 -3.67 -20.30
C PRO A 212 19.42 -5.02 -20.03
N LYS A 213 19.76 -5.73 -21.11
CA LYS A 213 20.45 -7.02 -21.00
C LYS A 213 21.83 -6.83 -20.34
N GLY A 214 22.14 -7.69 -19.37
CA GLY A 214 23.44 -7.73 -18.71
C GLY A 214 23.55 -6.83 -17.46
N LEU A 215 22.47 -6.18 -17.03
CA LEU A 215 22.40 -5.52 -15.73
C LEU A 215 22.00 -6.50 -14.61
N ASP A 216 22.60 -6.32 -13.45
CA ASP A 216 22.20 -7.03 -12.24
C ASP A 216 20.93 -6.38 -11.67
N VAL A 217 19.85 -7.16 -11.56
CA VAL A 217 18.60 -6.69 -10.95
C VAL A 217 18.59 -7.05 -9.47
N ILE A 218 18.37 -6.05 -8.62
CA ILE A 218 18.18 -6.25 -7.18
C ILE A 218 16.68 -6.13 -6.91
N SER A 219 16.11 -7.10 -6.18
CA SER A 219 14.69 -7.10 -5.87
C SER A 219 14.39 -7.46 -4.41
N LYS A 220 13.24 -6.99 -3.93
CA LYS A 220 12.70 -7.32 -2.60
C LYS A 220 11.19 -7.46 -2.69
N THR A 221 10.65 -8.50 -2.06
CA THR A 221 9.21 -8.75 -1.99
C THR A 221 8.72 -8.56 -0.55
N LEU A 222 7.64 -7.82 -0.38
CA LEU A 222 7.06 -7.46 0.92
C LEU A 222 5.53 -7.62 0.89
N PRO A 223 4.90 -8.07 1.99
CA PRO A 223 3.44 -8.07 2.10
C PRO A 223 2.90 -6.65 2.31
N ILE A 224 1.80 -6.32 1.67
CA ILE A 224 1.09 -5.04 1.85
C ILE A 224 -0.42 -5.30 1.94
N ASN A 225 -1.14 -4.38 2.57
CA ASN A 225 -2.61 -4.37 2.58
C ASN A 225 -3.08 -3.17 1.80
N ILE A 226 -4.01 -3.38 0.87
CA ILE A 226 -4.56 -2.32 0.03
C ILE A 226 -6.00 -2.06 0.44
N VAL A 227 -6.36 -0.78 0.64
CA VAL A 227 -7.74 -0.34 0.85
C VAL A 227 -8.27 0.31 -0.43
N ASN A 228 -9.49 -0.05 -0.80
CA ASN A 228 -10.20 0.59 -1.91
C ASN A 228 -11.23 1.64 -1.40
N SER A 229 -11.89 2.33 -2.33
CA SER A 229 -12.89 3.37 -1.98
C SER A 229 -14.13 2.85 -1.25
N ASP A 230 -14.27 1.53 -1.16
CA ASP A 230 -15.33 0.84 -0.44
C ASP A 230 -14.91 0.41 0.97
N ALA A 231 -13.74 0.87 1.45
CA ALA A 231 -13.10 0.41 2.68
C ALA A 231 -12.95 -1.12 2.75
N ASN A 232 -12.86 -1.80 1.60
CA ASN A 232 -12.51 -3.21 1.55
C ASN A 232 -10.98 -3.31 1.58
N VAL A 233 -10.46 -4.12 2.50
CA VAL A 233 -9.03 -4.34 2.65
C VAL A 233 -8.67 -5.69 2.04
N THR A 234 -7.73 -5.66 1.10
CA THR A 234 -7.25 -6.84 0.38
C THR A 234 -5.75 -7.01 0.60
N LYS A 235 -5.31 -8.27 0.75
CA LYS A 235 -3.90 -8.61 1.01
C LYS A 235 -3.17 -8.81 -0.31
N HIS A 236 -1.99 -8.19 -0.42
CA HIS A 236 -1.15 -8.23 -1.61
C HIS A 236 0.31 -8.44 -1.23
N THR A 237 1.15 -8.66 -2.23
CA THR A 237 2.59 -8.53 -2.10
C THR A 237 3.12 -7.58 -3.15
N ILE A 238 4.12 -6.79 -2.81
CA ILE A 238 4.84 -5.92 -3.74
C ILE A 238 6.25 -6.44 -3.93
N THR A 239 6.68 -6.57 -5.18
CA THR A 239 8.07 -6.82 -5.56
C THR A 239 8.65 -5.53 -6.13
N VAL A 240 9.55 -4.89 -5.38
CA VAL A 240 10.30 -3.71 -5.83
C VAL A 240 11.62 -4.16 -6.45
N MET A 241 12.00 -3.57 -7.58
CA MET A 241 13.17 -3.92 -8.36
C MET A 241 13.96 -2.67 -8.74
N THR A 242 15.29 -2.77 -8.78
CA THR A 242 16.18 -1.73 -9.30
C THR A 242 17.30 -2.36 -10.12
N TRP A 243 17.77 -1.63 -11.15
CA TRP A 243 18.83 -2.04 -12.07
C TRP A 243 19.62 -0.84 -12.58
#